data_AF-A0A0F9FP04-F1
#
_entry.id   AF-A0A0F9FP04-F1
#
_cell.length_a   1.000
_cell.length_b   1.000
_cell.length_c   1.000
_cell.angle_alpha   90.00
_cell.angle_beta   90.00
_cell.angle_gamma   90.00
#
_symmetry.space_group_name_H-M   'P 1'
#
loop_
_entity.id
_entity.type
_entity.pdbx_description
1 polymer ?
#
loop_
_entity_poly.entity_id
_entity_poly.type
_entity_poly.pdbx_seq_one_letter_code
_entity_poly.pdbx_strand_id
1 'polypeptide(L)'
;MARVVGRSLKKIPGSRSGRLPKEVPLAVAIMNGGMVADIDPADIKDNQASLLKNARVRRDKTSRRFGKSSFLPTKPNSNAVQRLFDFRIGETTFYRLRFTSAGIYFTDGVTWTQLTGTFSGKPTDMATVLGTLVVANGIDRLRKLDLDAETISDLGDIAPFSKYVTGFSERVVGANNGNSDEAVETLSWSGNRNLDEFDALEDISSGNKRL
;
A
#
# COMPACT_ATOMS: atom_id res chain seq x y z
N MET A 1 -25.68 -39.56 -47.02
CA MET A 1 -24.87 -38.40 -46.61
C MET A 1 -25.80 -37.27 -46.19
N ALA A 2 -25.90 -37.00 -44.89
CA ALA A 2 -26.82 -36.00 -44.33
C ALA A 2 -26.15 -34.62 -44.33
N ARG A 3 -26.84 -33.62 -44.90
CA ARG A 3 -26.39 -32.23 -44.99
C ARG A 3 -26.95 -31.47 -43.79
N VAL A 4 -26.09 -31.09 -42.84
CA VAL A 4 -26.47 -30.25 -41.71
C VAL A 4 -26.56 -28.80 -42.18
N VAL A 5 -27.77 -28.25 -42.26
CA VAL A 5 -28.01 -26.83 -42.53
C VAL A 5 -27.97 -26.09 -41.19
N GLY A 6 -26.85 -25.41 -40.93
CA GLY A 6 -26.65 -24.61 -39.72
C GLY A 6 -27.61 -23.41 -39.68
N ARG A 7 -28.50 -23.40 -38.69
CA ARG A 7 -29.35 -22.25 -38.33
C ARG A 7 -28.45 -21.07 -37.96
N SER A 8 -28.69 -19.89 -38.54
CA SER A 8 -27.90 -18.69 -38.27
C SER A 8 -27.97 -18.31 -36.78
N LEU A 9 -26.80 -18.06 -36.19
CA LEU A 9 -26.68 -17.48 -34.86
C LEU A 9 -27.30 -16.07 -34.90
N LYS A 10 -28.34 -15.83 -34.11
CA LYS A 10 -28.84 -14.48 -33.82
C LYS A 10 -27.68 -13.65 -33.31
N LYS A 11 -27.29 -12.60 -34.05
CA LYS A 11 -26.35 -11.58 -33.57
C LYS A 11 -26.94 -10.95 -32.30
N ILE A 12 -26.38 -11.30 -31.15
CA ILE A 12 -26.58 -10.56 -29.91
C ILE A 12 -26.10 -9.13 -30.19
N PRO A 13 -26.87 -8.07 -29.87
CA PRO A 13 -26.41 -6.71 -30.05
C PRO A 13 -25.18 -6.50 -29.18
N GLY A 14 -24.00 -6.48 -29.80
CA GLY A 14 -22.78 -6.11 -29.11
C GLY A 14 -22.94 -4.70 -28.55
N SER A 15 -22.47 -4.49 -27.32
CA SER A 15 -22.21 -3.15 -26.80
C SER A 15 -21.42 -2.40 -27.86
N ARG A 16 -22.01 -1.37 -28.47
CA ARG A 16 -21.25 -0.45 -29.31
C ARG A 16 -20.08 0.00 -28.46
N SER A 17 -18.84 -0.18 -28.93
CA SER A 17 -17.71 0.44 -28.25
C SER A 17 -18.00 1.94 -28.26
N GLY A 18 -18.44 2.47 -27.11
CA GLY A 18 -18.59 3.90 -26.93
C GLY A 18 -17.25 4.49 -27.33
N ARG A 19 -17.25 5.41 -28.29
CA ARG A 19 -16.05 6.20 -28.59
C ARG A 19 -15.59 6.75 -27.24
N LEU A 20 -14.41 6.33 -26.79
CA LEU A 20 -13.78 6.94 -25.63
C LEU A 20 -13.82 8.45 -25.86
N PRO A 21 -14.24 9.25 -24.86
CA PRO A 21 -14.27 10.69 -25.02
C PRO A 21 -12.89 11.12 -25.52
N LYS A 22 -12.87 11.76 -26.71
CA LYS A 22 -11.64 12.28 -27.28
C LYS A 22 -11.02 13.16 -26.20
N GLU A 23 -9.82 12.82 -25.74
CA GLU A 23 -9.14 13.57 -24.69
C GLU A 23 -9.11 15.04 -25.12
N VAL A 24 -9.93 15.87 -24.46
CA VAL A 24 -9.92 17.31 -24.67
C VAL A 24 -8.81 17.82 -23.76
N PRO A 25 -7.67 18.30 -24.30
CA PRO A 25 -6.64 18.90 -23.47
C PRO A 25 -7.24 20.10 -22.73
N LEU A 26 -7.29 20.03 -21.40
CA LEU A 26 -7.89 21.02 -20.49
C LEU A 26 -7.25 22.42 -20.58
N ALA A 27 -6.09 22.53 -21.22
CA ALA A 27 -5.51 23.79 -21.69
C ALA A 27 -4.47 23.46 -22.77
N VAL A 28 -4.66 24.01 -23.98
CA VAL A 28 -3.61 24.03 -25.01
C VAL A 28 -3.04 25.43 -25.03
N ALA A 29 -1.93 25.64 -24.31
CA ALA A 29 -1.07 26.77 -24.60
C ALA A 29 -0.23 26.36 -25.81
N ILE A 30 -0.60 26.84 -26.99
CA ILE A 30 0.21 26.67 -28.20
C ILE A 30 1.40 27.62 -28.07
N MET A 31 2.55 27.11 -27.63
CA MET A 31 3.81 27.85 -27.75
C MET A 31 4.27 27.76 -29.20
N ASN A 32 3.83 28.72 -30.02
CA ASN A 32 4.22 28.86 -31.43
C ASN A 32 5.61 29.50 -31.62
N GLY A 33 6.25 29.96 -30.53
CA GLY A 33 7.62 30.44 -30.56
C GLY A 33 8.57 29.26 -30.39
N GLY A 34 9.41 29.00 -31.39
CA GLY A 34 10.52 28.06 -31.25
C GLY A 34 11.42 28.43 -30.04
N MET A 35 12.19 27.46 -29.57
CA MET A 35 13.16 27.69 -28.50
C MET A 35 14.31 28.55 -29.04
N VAL A 36 14.51 29.72 -28.45
CA VAL A 36 15.68 30.57 -28.72
C VAL A 36 16.85 29.97 -27.95
N ALA A 37 17.79 29.33 -28.65
CA ALA A 37 18.97 28.69 -28.05
C ALA A 37 20.25 29.54 -28.17
N ASP A 38 20.24 30.54 -29.05
CA ASP A 38 21.45 31.24 -29.51
C ASP A 38 21.58 32.67 -28.95
N ILE A 39 20.63 33.13 -28.14
CA ILE A 39 20.62 34.47 -27.54
C ILE A 39 20.90 34.33 -26.04
N ASP A 40 21.71 35.24 -25.50
CA ASP A 40 21.97 35.30 -24.06
C ASP A 40 20.64 35.50 -23.30
N PRO A 41 20.32 34.69 -22.29
CA PRO A 41 19.14 34.87 -21.46
C PRO A 41 18.97 36.27 -20.88
N ALA A 42 20.05 37.03 -20.66
CA ALA A 42 20.00 38.40 -20.18
C ALA A 42 19.44 39.41 -21.20
N ASP A 43 19.47 39.06 -22.49
CA ASP A 43 19.03 39.93 -23.59
C ASP A 43 17.54 39.75 -23.95
N ILE A 44 16.86 38.80 -23.30
CA ILE A 44 15.44 38.53 -23.52
C ILE A 44 14.61 39.49 -22.66
N LYS A 45 13.87 40.39 -23.29
CA LYS A 45 12.96 41.32 -22.60
C LYS A 45 11.81 40.56 -21.93
N ASP A 46 11.34 41.02 -20.77
CA ASP A 46 10.27 40.38 -20.00
C ASP A 46 8.97 40.15 -20.79
N ASN A 47 8.64 41.03 -21.75
CA ASN A 47 7.48 40.89 -22.62
C ASN A 47 7.67 39.88 -23.76
N GLN A 48 8.89 39.43 -24.01
CA GLN A 48 9.26 38.42 -24.99
C GLN A 48 9.46 37.04 -24.34
N ALA A 49 9.61 36.99 -23.02
CA ALA A 49 9.77 35.77 -22.26
C ALA A 49 8.42 35.05 -22.06
N SER A 50 8.22 33.92 -22.75
CA SER A 50 7.12 33.01 -22.46
C SER A 50 7.57 31.95 -21.45
N LEU A 51 7.24 32.14 -20.17
CA LEU A 51 7.64 31.23 -19.10
C LEU A 51 6.71 30.00 -19.04
N LEU A 52 7.21 28.85 -19.52
CA LEU A 52 6.52 27.58 -19.38
C LEU A 52 6.57 27.08 -17.92
N LYS A 53 5.52 27.37 -17.15
CA LYS A 53 5.33 26.80 -15.80
C LYS A 53 4.91 25.32 -15.92
N ASN A 54 5.30 24.49 -14.95
CA ASN A 54 4.96 23.07 -14.89
C ASN A 54 5.49 22.20 -16.05
N ALA A 55 6.65 22.53 -16.62
CA ALA A 55 7.38 21.64 -17.52
C ALA A 55 8.67 21.11 -16.89
N ARG A 56 9.13 19.98 -17.42
CA ARG A 56 10.44 19.38 -17.14
C ARG A 56 11.18 19.31 -18.46
N VAL A 57 12.40 19.85 -18.49
CA VAL A 57 13.33 19.67 -19.61
C VAL A 57 14.42 18.71 -19.18
N ARG A 58 14.57 17.58 -19.88
CA ARG A 58 15.68 16.63 -19.70
C ARG A 58 16.07 16.06 -21.05
N ARG A 59 17.37 16.08 -21.38
CA ARG A 59 17.90 15.56 -22.66
C ARG A 59 17.13 16.11 -23.86
N ASP A 60 16.94 17.44 -23.87
CA ASP A 60 16.20 18.18 -24.90
C ASP A 60 14.75 17.75 -25.13
N LYS A 61 14.19 16.92 -24.23
CA LYS A 61 12.78 16.57 -24.21
C LYS A 61 12.05 17.41 -23.19
N THR A 62 11.12 18.22 -23.67
CA THR A 62 10.17 18.96 -22.84
C THR A 62 8.96 18.06 -22.56
N SER A 63 8.71 17.75 -21.30
CA SER A 63 7.54 17.00 -20.86
C SER A 63 6.78 17.76 -19.78
N ARG A 64 5.49 17.47 -19.60
CA ARG A 64 4.73 17.96 -18.44
C ARG A 64 5.44 17.55 -17.14
N ARG A 65 5.67 18.49 -16.22
CA ARG A 65 6.13 18.18 -14.86
C ARG A 65 5.01 17.41 -14.18
N PHE A 66 5.30 16.24 -13.62
CA PHE A 66 4.32 15.52 -12.81
C PHE A 66 3.82 16.48 -11.72
N GLY A 67 2.52 16.74 -11.72
CA GLY A 67 1.88 17.58 -10.73
C GLY A 67 2.24 17.05 -9.35
N LYS A 68 2.72 17.93 -8.47
CA LYS A 68 3.02 17.56 -7.10
C LYS A 68 1.68 17.47 -6.39
N SER A 69 0.99 16.34 -6.46
CA SER A 69 0.14 15.97 -5.31
C SER A 69 1.12 15.63 -4.20
N SER A 70 1.69 16.67 -3.55
CA SER A 70 2.41 16.44 -2.32
C SER A 70 1.37 15.92 -1.36
N PHE A 71 1.40 14.62 -1.09
CA PHE A 71 0.77 14.08 0.09
C PHE A 71 1.33 14.89 1.27
N LEU A 72 0.48 15.75 1.83
CA LEU A 72 0.74 16.37 3.12
C LEU A 72 0.22 15.37 4.16
N PRO A 73 1.00 15.11 5.23
CA PRO A 73 2.22 15.81 5.64
C PRO A 73 3.50 15.36 4.93
N THR A 74 4.51 16.25 4.92
CA THR A 74 5.84 15.97 4.34
C THR A 74 6.40 14.67 4.92
N LYS A 75 6.82 13.76 4.04
CA LYS A 75 7.38 12.46 4.45
C LYS A 75 8.51 12.63 5.49
N PRO A 76 8.63 11.73 6.48
CA PRO A 76 9.63 11.84 7.55
C PRO A 76 11.08 11.81 7.08
N ASN A 77 11.36 10.98 6.07
CA ASN A 77 12.71 10.73 5.58
C ASN A 77 12.66 10.25 4.13
N SER A 78 13.83 10.13 3.49
CA SER A 78 13.96 9.65 2.11
C SER A 78 14.24 8.15 2.00
N ASN A 79 14.07 7.38 3.07
CA ASN A 79 14.27 5.93 3.04
C ASN A 79 13.30 5.24 2.08
N ALA A 80 13.76 4.15 1.46
CA ALA A 80 12.95 3.33 0.57
C ALA A 80 11.75 2.76 1.34
N VAL A 81 10.56 2.95 0.79
CA VAL A 81 9.31 2.45 1.35
C VAL A 81 9.16 0.99 0.94
N GLN A 82 9.09 0.11 1.93
CA GLN A 82 8.90 -1.32 1.73
C GLN A 82 7.41 -1.63 1.54
N ARG A 83 6.54 -0.99 2.32
CA ARG A 83 5.08 -1.14 2.24
C ARG A 83 4.37 0.13 2.73
N LEU A 84 3.24 0.43 2.12
CA LEU A 84 2.25 1.38 2.62
C LEU A 84 0.98 0.60 2.95
N PHE A 85 0.32 0.99 4.03
CA PHE A 85 -0.94 0.38 4.45
C PHE A 85 -1.87 1.45 4.99
N ASP A 86 -3.12 1.42 4.54
CA ASP A 86 -4.15 2.31 5.04
C ASP A 86 -5.00 1.54 6.05
N PHE A 87 -5.04 2.05 7.27
CA PHE A 87 -5.74 1.47 8.40
C PHE A 87 -6.86 2.40 8.82
N ARG A 88 -8.07 1.86 8.95
CA ARG A 88 -9.25 2.62 9.36
C ARG A 88 -9.77 2.09 10.68
N ILE A 89 -9.97 2.97 11.65
CA ILE A 89 -10.66 2.68 12.90
C ILE A 89 -12.01 3.38 12.87
N GLY A 90 -13.08 2.60 12.98
CA GLY A 90 -14.44 3.14 12.88
C GLY A 90 -14.70 3.82 11.53
N GLU A 91 -15.50 4.89 11.54
CA GLU A 91 -15.92 5.55 10.30
C GLU A 91 -14.98 6.69 9.89
N THR A 92 -14.45 7.44 10.85
CA THR A 92 -13.80 8.73 10.59
C THR A 92 -12.29 8.73 10.78
N THR A 93 -11.74 7.72 11.45
CA THR A 93 -10.32 7.70 11.80
C THR A 93 -9.55 6.88 10.80
N PHE A 94 -8.64 7.54 10.08
CA PHE A 94 -7.81 6.93 9.04
C PHE A 94 -6.35 7.18 9.36
N TYR A 95 -5.58 6.11 9.41
CA TYR A 95 -4.15 6.14 9.54
C TYR A 95 -3.51 5.58 8.28
N ARG A 96 -2.45 6.22 7.82
CA ARG A 96 -1.56 5.66 6.80
C ARG A 96 -0.26 5.26 7.45
N LEU A 97 0.07 3.98 7.36
CA LEU A 97 1.32 3.41 7.84
C LEU A 97 2.32 3.29 6.70
N ARG A 98 3.58 3.59 7.02
CA ARG A 98 4.74 3.56 6.14
C ARG A 98 5.83 2.71 6.78
N PHE A 99 6.14 1.60 6.13
CA PHE A 99 7.20 0.69 6.54
C PHE A 99 8.47 0.99 5.75
N THR A 100 9.58 1.18 6.46
CA THR A 100 10.92 1.35 5.88
C THR A 100 11.89 0.42 6.60
N SER A 101 13.07 0.18 6.02
CA SER A 101 14.11 -0.63 6.67
C SER A 101 14.64 -0.03 7.98
N ALA A 102 14.43 1.26 8.21
CA ALA A 102 14.93 1.97 9.39
C ALA A 102 13.86 2.20 10.47
N GLY A 103 12.59 1.89 10.18
CA GLY A 103 11.50 2.16 11.10
C GLY A 103 10.14 2.23 10.43
N ILE A 104 9.10 2.22 11.27
CA ILE A 104 7.71 2.29 10.87
C ILE A 104 7.16 3.63 11.33
N TYR A 105 6.44 4.30 10.44
CA TYR A 105 5.81 5.59 10.70
C TYR A 105 4.33 5.49 10.39
N PHE A 106 3.49 6.23 11.11
CA PHE A 106 2.09 6.40 10.78
C PHE A 106 1.72 7.88 10.69
N THR A 107 0.61 8.19 10.04
CA THR A 107 0.06 9.55 9.97
C THR A 107 -1.46 9.50 9.92
N ASP A 108 -2.09 10.44 10.59
CA ASP A 108 -3.52 10.75 10.54
C ASP A 108 -3.87 11.79 9.44
N GLY A 109 -2.87 12.21 8.66
CA GLY A 109 -2.99 13.28 7.66
C GLY A 109 -2.49 14.66 8.14
N VAL A 110 -2.06 14.79 9.40
CA VAL A 110 -1.53 16.04 9.96
C VAL A 110 -0.02 15.97 10.20
N THR A 111 0.46 14.95 10.90
CA THR A 111 1.89 14.73 11.14
C THR A 111 2.26 13.27 10.94
N TRP A 112 3.54 13.01 10.68
CA TRP A 112 4.06 11.65 10.74
C TRP A 112 4.68 11.39 12.11
N THR A 113 4.26 10.30 12.73
CA THR A 113 4.74 9.82 14.01
C THR A 113 5.50 8.51 13.81
N GLN A 114 6.64 8.35 14.45
CA GLN A 114 7.42 7.11 14.40
C GLN A 114 6.94 6.16 15.49
N LEU A 115 6.69 4.89 15.14
CA LEU A 115 6.44 3.86 16.14
C LEU A 115 7.75 3.42 16.80
N THR A 116 7.72 3.25 18.11
CA THR A 116 8.86 2.82 18.92
C THR A 116 8.80 1.32 19.17
N GLY A 117 9.92 0.62 18.95
CA GLY A 117 10.03 -0.82 19.15
C GLY A 117 10.89 -1.46 18.07
N THR A 118 10.92 -2.79 18.04
CA THR A 118 11.73 -3.54 17.08
C THR A 118 10.83 -4.26 16.08
N PHE A 119 11.15 -4.12 14.80
CA PHE A 119 10.55 -4.87 13.70
C PHE A 119 11.64 -5.19 12.69
N SER A 120 11.93 -6.47 12.54
CA SER A 120 13.01 -6.98 11.72
C SER A 120 12.50 -7.29 10.30
N GLY A 121 13.36 -7.11 9.29
CA GLY A 121 13.02 -7.50 7.93
C GLY A 121 11.88 -6.69 7.28
N LYS A 122 11.15 -7.32 6.36
CA LYS A 122 10.09 -6.70 5.55
C LYS A 122 8.72 -7.26 5.95
N PRO A 123 7.68 -6.43 6.08
CA PRO A 123 6.34 -6.93 6.34
C PRO A 123 5.83 -7.74 5.14
N THR A 124 5.55 -9.01 5.36
CA THR A 124 4.99 -9.91 4.34
C THR A 124 3.48 -9.80 4.29
N ASP A 125 2.82 -9.64 5.44
CA ASP A 125 1.37 -9.50 5.49
C ASP A 125 0.87 -8.70 6.71
N MET A 126 -0.38 -8.22 6.63
CA MET A 126 -0.99 -7.38 7.65
C MET A 126 -2.50 -7.60 7.73
N ALA A 127 -3.04 -7.63 8.94
CA ALA A 127 -4.48 -7.76 9.16
C ALA A 127 -4.95 -6.84 10.29
N THR A 128 -6.19 -6.35 10.17
CA THR A 128 -6.89 -5.69 11.27
C THR A 128 -7.83 -6.69 11.92
N VAL A 129 -7.69 -6.91 13.23
CA VAL A 129 -8.54 -7.81 14.01
C VAL A 129 -8.99 -7.08 15.27
N LEU A 130 -10.31 -6.94 15.47
CA LEU A 130 -10.90 -6.19 16.60
C LEU A 130 -10.32 -4.79 16.81
N GLY A 131 -9.94 -4.10 15.73
CA GLY A 131 -9.31 -2.78 15.80
C GLY A 131 -7.81 -2.81 16.13
N THR A 132 -7.21 -3.97 16.37
CA THR A 132 -5.76 -4.12 16.49
C THR A 132 -5.14 -4.38 15.12
N LEU A 133 -4.06 -3.66 14.80
CA LEU A 133 -3.29 -3.88 13.59
C LEU A 133 -2.18 -4.89 13.87
N VAL A 134 -2.26 -6.04 13.20
CA VAL A 134 -1.30 -7.15 13.34
C VAL A 134 -0.46 -7.26 12.08
N VAL A 135 0.86 -7.44 12.26
CA VAL A 135 1.84 -7.50 11.17
C VAL A 135 2.65 -8.79 11.25
N ALA A 136 2.81 -9.42 10.09
CA ALA A 136 3.58 -10.63 9.87
C ALA A 136 4.81 -10.37 8.98
N ASN A 137 5.90 -11.08 9.24
CA ASN A 137 7.13 -11.08 8.43
C ASN A 137 7.84 -12.45 8.36
N GLY A 138 7.39 -13.45 9.14
CA GLY A 138 8.03 -14.75 9.27
C GLY A 138 9.39 -14.76 9.99
N ILE A 139 9.82 -13.63 10.58
CA ILE A 139 11.10 -13.50 11.29
C ILE A 139 10.86 -13.15 12.75
N ASP A 140 10.01 -12.15 12.99
CA ASP A 140 9.50 -11.83 14.30
C ASP A 140 8.24 -12.64 14.59
N ARG A 141 7.91 -12.74 15.88
CA ARG A 141 6.55 -13.13 16.27
C ARG A 141 5.56 -12.12 15.69
N LEU A 142 4.30 -12.55 15.50
CA LEU A 142 3.24 -11.63 15.10
C LEU A 142 3.29 -10.38 15.99
N ARG A 143 3.46 -9.21 15.35
CA ARG A 143 3.58 -7.93 16.05
C ARG A 143 2.25 -7.20 16.03
N LYS A 144 1.92 -6.54 17.13
CA LYS A 144 0.87 -5.52 17.14
C LYS A 144 1.50 -4.14 16.97
N LEU A 145 0.84 -3.31 16.17
CA LEU A 145 1.15 -1.88 16.06
C LEU A 145 0.09 -1.13 16.83
N ASP A 146 0.47 -0.58 17.97
CA ASP A 146 -0.38 0.28 18.79
C ASP A 146 -0.12 1.73 18.36
N LEU A 147 -1.11 2.32 17.69
CA LEU A 147 -1.00 3.68 17.16
C LEU A 147 -1.30 4.74 18.22
N ASP A 148 -2.03 4.38 19.28
CA ASP A 148 -2.34 5.29 20.37
C ASP A 148 -1.17 5.35 21.36
N ALA A 149 -0.57 4.19 21.67
CA ALA A 149 0.65 4.10 22.48
C ALA A 149 1.93 4.39 21.68
N GLU A 150 1.84 4.53 20.35
CA GLU A 150 2.96 4.75 19.43
C GLU A 150 4.06 3.67 19.51
N THR A 151 3.66 2.40 19.72
CA THR A 151 4.60 1.29 19.96
C THR A 151 4.41 0.10 19.03
N ILE A 152 5.49 -0.67 18.92
CA ILE A 152 5.55 -1.99 18.29
C ILE A 152 5.87 -2.97 19.40
N SER A 153 5.02 -3.98 19.58
CA SER A 153 5.28 -5.07 20.51
C SER A 153 4.89 -6.40 19.91
N ASP A 154 5.29 -7.49 20.55
CA ASP A 154 4.67 -8.78 20.29
C ASP A 154 3.15 -8.68 20.51
N LEU A 155 2.40 -9.42 19.70
CA LEU A 155 0.97 -9.57 19.87
C LEU A 155 0.68 -10.22 21.23
N GLY A 156 1.46 -11.25 21.59
CA GLY A 156 1.48 -11.91 22.89
C GLY A 156 2.78 -12.70 23.10
N ASP A 157 3.04 -13.15 24.33
CA ASP A 157 4.31 -13.77 24.72
C ASP A 157 4.58 -15.12 24.05
N ILE A 158 3.55 -15.75 23.50
CA ILE A 158 3.64 -17.02 22.76
C ILE A 158 3.13 -16.89 21.31
N ALA A 159 3.02 -15.66 20.81
CA ALA A 159 2.57 -15.43 19.45
C ALA A 159 3.50 -16.13 18.42
N PRO A 160 2.95 -16.75 17.37
CA PRO A 160 3.72 -17.50 16.40
C PRO A 160 4.58 -16.59 15.52
N PHE A 161 5.68 -17.16 15.01
CA PHE A 161 6.45 -16.58 13.91
C PHE A 161 5.76 -16.92 12.60
N SER A 162 4.88 -16.05 12.11
CA SER A 162 4.06 -16.33 10.91
C SER A 162 4.46 -15.45 9.73
N LYS A 163 4.45 -16.03 8.52
CA LYS A 163 4.68 -15.28 7.27
C LYS A 163 3.41 -14.59 6.77
N TYR A 164 2.24 -15.13 7.06
CA TYR A 164 0.96 -14.53 6.66
C TYR A 164 0.02 -14.41 7.85
N VAL A 165 -0.87 -13.42 7.81
CA VAL A 165 -1.82 -13.17 8.91
C VAL A 165 -3.16 -12.73 8.37
N THR A 166 -4.23 -13.26 8.95
CA THR A 166 -5.60 -12.84 8.67
C THR A 166 -6.43 -12.82 9.95
N GLY A 167 -7.51 -12.04 9.95
CA GLY A 167 -8.56 -12.17 10.96
C GLY A 167 -9.58 -13.24 10.57
N PHE A 168 -10.03 -14.04 11.53
CA PHE A 168 -11.18 -14.93 11.34
C PHE A 168 -11.97 -15.07 12.63
N SER A 169 -13.28 -14.81 12.59
CA SER A 169 -14.18 -14.96 13.74
C SER A 169 -13.59 -14.40 15.04
N GLU A 170 -13.19 -13.12 15.03
CA GLU A 170 -12.62 -12.40 16.19
C GLU A 170 -11.29 -12.97 16.73
N ARG A 171 -10.57 -13.73 15.90
CA ARG A 171 -9.24 -14.28 16.18
C ARG A 171 -8.21 -13.80 15.19
N VAL A 172 -6.95 -13.80 15.61
CA VAL A 172 -5.80 -13.69 14.71
C VAL A 172 -5.43 -15.09 14.23
N VAL A 173 -5.29 -15.27 12.93
CA VAL A 173 -4.83 -16.53 12.32
C VAL A 173 -3.50 -16.27 11.62
N GLY A 174 -2.45 -16.93 12.11
CA GLY A 174 -1.13 -16.98 11.48
C GLY A 174 -1.00 -18.21 10.59
N ALA A 175 -0.44 -18.03 9.40
CA ALA A 175 -0.19 -19.11 8.46
C ALA A 175 1.28 -19.15 8.03
N ASN A 176 1.74 -20.35 7.67
CA ASN A 176 3.12 -20.65 7.33
C ASN A 176 4.02 -20.23 8.51
N ASN A 177 3.90 -21.00 9.61
CA ASN A 177 4.55 -20.68 10.86
C ASN A 177 5.93 -21.32 10.90
N GLY A 178 6.95 -20.51 11.15
CA GLY A 178 8.35 -20.92 11.15
C GLY A 178 9.25 -19.82 10.64
N ASN A 179 10.55 -20.04 10.80
CA ASN A 179 11.60 -19.07 10.45
C ASN A 179 12.33 -19.42 9.14
N SER A 180 11.89 -20.47 8.42
CA SER A 180 12.51 -20.94 7.17
C SER A 180 11.51 -20.88 6.02
N ASP A 181 12.00 -20.77 4.77
CA ASP A 181 11.17 -20.90 3.56
C ASP A 181 10.61 -22.32 3.37
N GLU A 182 11.02 -23.28 4.21
CA GLU A 182 10.47 -24.63 4.31
C GLU A 182 9.36 -24.75 5.36
N ALA A 183 8.94 -23.64 5.98
CA ALA A 183 7.88 -23.66 6.95
C ALA A 183 6.63 -24.29 6.32
N VAL A 184 6.32 -25.47 6.85
CA VAL A 184 5.23 -26.36 6.48
C VAL A 184 3.93 -25.55 6.55
N GLU A 185 2.89 -25.96 5.82
CA GLU A 185 1.54 -25.35 5.82
C GLU A 185 0.85 -25.45 7.20
N THR A 186 1.49 -24.95 8.25
CA THR A 186 1.00 -24.93 9.62
C THR A 186 0.19 -23.67 9.84
N LEU A 187 -0.90 -23.83 10.58
CA LEU A 187 -1.78 -22.75 10.98
C LEU A 187 -1.75 -22.61 12.49
N SER A 188 -1.81 -21.39 12.98
CA SER A 188 -2.06 -21.09 14.40
C SER A 188 -3.15 -20.03 14.49
N TRP A 189 -4.01 -20.13 15.50
CA TRP A 189 -5.04 -19.14 15.75
C TRP A 189 -5.09 -18.77 17.23
N SER A 190 -5.35 -17.49 17.47
CA SER A 190 -5.49 -16.97 18.83
C SER A 190 -6.80 -17.44 19.47
N GLY A 191 -6.90 -17.22 20.77
CA GLY A 191 -8.16 -17.31 21.50
C GLY A 191 -9.23 -16.37 20.94
N ASN A 192 -10.50 -16.71 21.14
CA ASN A 192 -11.63 -15.92 20.67
C ASN A 192 -11.73 -14.61 21.46
N ARG A 193 -11.59 -13.46 20.79
CA ARG A 193 -11.45 -12.14 21.43
C ARG A 193 -10.26 -12.02 22.40
N ASN A 194 -9.34 -12.98 22.35
CA ASN A 194 -8.13 -13.05 23.17
C ASN A 194 -6.93 -13.16 22.22
N LEU A 195 -6.51 -12.02 21.67
CA LEU A 195 -5.63 -11.98 20.50
C LEU A 195 -4.17 -12.34 20.80
N ASP A 196 -3.77 -12.26 22.06
CA ASP A 196 -2.43 -12.52 22.59
C ASP A 196 -2.22 -13.96 23.06
N GLU A 197 -3.30 -14.74 23.22
CA GLU A 197 -3.25 -16.13 23.67
C GLU A 197 -3.32 -17.12 22.50
N PHE A 198 -2.41 -18.10 22.48
CA PHE A 198 -2.27 -19.10 21.41
C PHE A 198 -2.12 -20.55 21.94
N ASP A 199 -2.20 -20.75 23.26
CA ASP A 199 -2.16 -22.05 23.93
C ASP A 199 -3.57 -22.56 24.25
N ALA A 200 -3.90 -23.74 23.72
CA ALA A 200 -5.19 -24.39 23.93
C ALA A 200 -5.43 -24.81 25.39
N LEU A 201 -4.37 -24.86 26.22
CA LEU A 201 -4.48 -25.14 27.65
C LEU A 201 -4.93 -23.93 28.47
N GLU A 202 -4.56 -22.71 28.04
CA GLU A 202 -4.97 -21.44 28.65
C GLU A 202 -6.32 -20.97 28.06
N ASP A 203 -6.49 -21.07 26.74
CA ASP A 203 -7.75 -20.78 26.05
C ASP A 203 -8.11 -21.90 25.05
N ILE A 204 -9.14 -22.68 25.38
CA ILE A 204 -9.63 -23.82 24.58
C ILE A 204 -10.01 -23.46 23.14
N SER A 205 -10.24 -22.18 22.86
CA SER A 205 -10.64 -21.69 21.55
C SER A 205 -9.45 -21.26 20.68
N SER A 206 -8.25 -21.25 21.24
CA SER A 206 -6.97 -21.07 20.55
C SER A 206 -6.44 -22.42 20.03
N GLY A 207 -5.36 -22.39 19.26
CA GLY A 207 -4.68 -23.62 18.88
C GLY A 207 -3.72 -23.48 17.72
N ASN A 208 -3.07 -24.60 17.42
CA ASN A 208 -2.25 -24.74 16.23
C ASN A 208 -2.53 -26.08 15.55
N LYS A 209 -2.39 -26.10 14.23
CA LYS A 209 -2.40 -27.32 13.43
C LYS A 209 -1.07 -27.40 12.72
N ARG A 210 -0.21 -28.32 13.18
CA ARG A 210 0.80 -28.91 12.31
C ARG A 210 0.07 -29.92 11.43
N LEU A 211 -0.07 -29.61 10.13
CA LEU A 211 -0.51 -30.60 9.15
C LEU A 211 0.55 -31.68 8.99
#